data_AF-A0A9E7CR38-F1
#
_entry.id   AF-A0A9E7CR38-F1
#
_cell.length_a   1.000
_cell.length_b   1.000
_cell.length_c   1.000
_cell.angle_alpha   90.00
_cell.angle_beta   90.00
_cell.angle_gamma   90.00
#
_symmetry.space_group_name_H-M   'P 1'
#
loop_
_entity.id
_entity.type
_entity.pdbx_description
1 polymer ?
#
loop_
_entity_poly.entity_id
_entity_poly.type
_entity_poly.pdbx_seq_one_letter_code
_entity_poly.pdbx_strand_id
1 'polypeptide(L)'
;MIIHTFLTVEDKNFFHHKGIDHSGIVRALLKNFRNIFSGHSVRMGGSTITQQVAKNFFLSHAQTFTRKIKEILLAFKIEELYSKEKILELYLNEIYLGGGSYGIESAAQYYFNKSLTQLTLGEVAYLYSS
;
A
#
# COMPACT_ATOMS: atom_id res chain seq x y z
N MET A 1 7.95 -7.55 -13.20
CA MET A 1 8.20 -6.10 -13.43
C MET A 1 7.14 -5.24 -12.77
N ILE A 2 5.85 -5.42 -13.10
CA ILE A 2 4.71 -4.68 -12.51
C ILE A 2 4.74 -4.71 -10.97
N ILE A 3 4.76 -5.91 -10.38
CA ILE A 3 4.77 -6.12 -8.92
C ILE A 3 5.98 -5.43 -8.25
N HIS A 4 7.15 -5.43 -8.88
CA HIS A 4 8.34 -4.75 -8.35
C HIS A 4 8.16 -3.24 -8.27
N THR A 5 7.47 -2.64 -9.24
CA THR A 5 7.12 -1.21 -9.20
C THR A 5 6.22 -0.92 -8.01
N PHE A 6 5.15 -1.71 -7.80
CA PHE A 6 4.26 -1.56 -6.64
C PHE A 6 5.02 -1.65 -5.32
N LEU A 7 5.85 -2.68 -5.16
CA LEU A 7 6.66 -2.86 -3.96
C LEU A 7 7.60 -1.68 -3.73
N THR A 8 8.29 -1.19 -4.76
CA THR A 8 9.29 -0.13 -4.60
C THR A 8 8.66 1.19 -4.15
N VAL A 9 7.44 1.49 -4.63
CA VAL A 9 6.79 2.77 -4.33
C VAL A 9 6.05 2.73 -2.99
N GLU A 10 5.33 1.65 -2.69
CA GLU A 10 4.52 1.53 -1.46
C GLU A 10 5.33 1.06 -0.26
N ASP A 11 6.16 0.03 -0.45
CA ASP A 11 6.78 -0.68 0.65
C ASP A 11 8.08 -1.37 0.21
N LYS A 12 9.12 -0.57 0.00
CA LYS A 12 10.39 -1.02 -0.58
C LYS A 12 11.05 -2.18 0.18
N ASN A 13 10.74 -2.33 1.47
CA ASN A 13 11.30 -3.33 2.36
C ASN A 13 10.32 -4.47 2.64
N PHE A 14 9.25 -4.59 1.83
CA PHE A 14 8.14 -5.50 2.06
C PHE A 14 8.57 -6.92 2.47
N PHE A 15 9.49 -7.52 1.72
CA PHE A 15 9.96 -8.89 1.98
C PHE A 15 10.83 -9.04 3.24
N HIS A 16 11.30 -7.95 3.84
CA HIS A 16 12.27 -7.97 4.92
C HIS A 16 11.69 -7.64 6.29
N HIS A 17 10.60 -6.88 6.35
CA HIS A 17 9.95 -6.54 7.62
C HIS A 17 8.85 -7.55 7.99
N LYS A 18 8.34 -7.51 9.22
CA LYS A 18 7.21 -8.33 9.68
C LYS A 18 6.04 -7.41 10.06
N GLY A 19 5.31 -6.90 9.07
CA GLY A 19 4.15 -6.03 9.28
C GLY A 19 4.44 -4.54 9.44
N ILE A 20 5.62 -4.13 9.93
CA ILE A 20 6.00 -2.72 10.06
C ILE A 20 7.41 -2.47 9.52
N ASP A 21 7.58 -1.49 8.62
CA ASP A 21 8.90 -0.98 8.23
C ASP A 21 9.32 0.18 9.15
N HIS A 22 10.11 -0.13 10.19
CA HIS A 22 10.69 0.88 11.09
C HIS A 22 11.51 1.93 10.34
N SER A 23 12.28 1.52 9.34
CA SER A 23 13.08 2.44 8.53
C SER A 23 12.18 3.33 7.66
N GLY A 24 11.03 2.81 7.23
CA GLY A 24 9.98 3.52 6.50
C GLY A 24 9.31 4.57 7.37
N ILE A 25 8.97 4.24 8.61
CA ILE A 25 8.43 5.17 9.59
C ILE A 25 9.42 6.32 9.84
N VAL A 26 10.69 6.01 10.14
CA VAL A 26 11.71 7.04 10.40
C VAL A 26 11.88 7.97 9.19
N ARG A 27 11.95 7.42 7.97
CA ARG A 27 12.00 8.23 6.73
C ARG A 27 10.77 9.11 6.56
N ALA A 28 9.57 8.58 6.81
CA ALA A 28 8.33 9.34 6.70
C ALA A 28 8.28 10.48 7.73
N LEU A 29 8.70 10.23 8.96
CA LEU A 29 8.81 11.25 10.00
C LEU A 29 9.78 12.35 9.60
N LEU A 30 11.02 12.02 9.20
CA LEU A 30 12.02 12.99 8.76
C LEU A 30 11.54 13.85 7.58
N LYS A 31 10.87 13.23 6.60
CA LYS A 31 10.28 13.93 5.46
C LYS A 31 9.18 14.90 5.90
N ASN A 32 8.30 14.47 6.80
CA ASN A 32 7.24 15.32 7.33
C ASN A 32 7.77 16.47 8.19
N PHE A 33 8.80 16.24 9.01
CA PHE A 33 9.50 17.32 9.72
C PHE A 33 10.01 18.37 8.74
N ARG A 34 10.75 17.95 7.69
CA ARG A 34 11.25 18.87 6.67
C ARG A 34 10.13 19.61 5.94
N ASN A 35 9.03 18.94 5.62
CA ASN A 35 7.87 19.57 4.98
C ASN A 35 7.29 20.70 5.84
N ILE A 36 7.11 20.44 7.14
CA ILE A 36 6.61 21.43 8.10
C ILE A 36 7.53 22.67 8.13
N PHE A 37 8.85 22.47 8.23
CA PHE A 37 9.81 23.57 8.21
C PHE A 37 9.82 24.34 6.89
N SER A 38 9.42 23.69 5.79
CA SER A 38 9.36 24.29 4.45
C SER A 38 7.97 24.87 4.14
N GLY A 39 7.05 24.95 5.12
CA GLY A 39 5.67 25.43 4.92
C GLY A 39 4.77 24.51 4.09
N HIS A 40 5.18 23.25 3.85
CA HIS A 40 4.41 22.27 3.10
C HIS A 40 3.56 21.40 4.04
N SER A 41 2.43 20.91 3.54
CA SER A 41 1.57 20.01 4.30
C SER A 41 2.26 18.68 4.65
N VAL A 42 1.95 18.17 5.84
CA VAL A 42 2.33 16.81 6.28
C VAL A 42 1.65 15.79 5.37
N ARG A 43 2.42 14.82 4.87
CA ARG A 43 1.87 13.70 4.10
C ARG A 43 1.72 12.50 5.02
N MET A 44 0.56 11.83 4.98
CA MET A 44 0.44 10.50 5.58
C MET A 44 1.27 9.52 4.75
N GLY A 45 2.23 8.85 5.37
CA GLY A 45 3.14 7.92 4.72
C GLY A 45 3.81 6.99 5.72
N GLY A 46 4.39 5.90 5.23
CA GLY A 46 5.08 4.90 6.06
C GLY A 46 4.20 3.75 6.55
N SER A 47 2.99 3.58 6.00
CA SER A 47 2.24 2.34 6.22
C SER A 47 2.75 1.26 5.27
N THR A 48 2.91 0.03 5.77
CA THR A 48 3.32 -1.13 4.97
C THR A 48 2.16 -1.68 4.15
N ILE A 49 2.46 -2.52 3.15
CA ILE A 49 1.44 -3.26 2.39
C ILE A 49 0.59 -4.12 3.34
N THR A 50 1.22 -4.80 4.31
CA THR A 50 0.50 -5.63 5.29
C THR A 50 -0.47 -4.81 6.15
N GLN A 51 -0.08 -3.60 6.55
CA GLN A 51 -0.96 -2.66 7.24
C GLN A 51 -2.14 -2.22 6.37
N GLN A 52 -1.92 -2.03 5.07
CA GLN A 52 -2.99 -1.72 4.13
C GLN A 52 -3.97 -2.89 3.95
N VAL A 53 -3.47 -4.14 3.89
CA VAL A 53 -4.31 -5.33 3.90
C VAL A 53 -5.14 -5.39 5.20
N ALA A 54 -4.52 -5.20 6.36
CA ALA A 54 -5.24 -5.16 7.63
C ALA A 54 -6.37 -4.11 7.65
N LYS A 55 -6.07 -2.91 7.13
CA LYS A 55 -7.01 -1.81 7.02
C LYS A 55 -8.19 -2.15 6.09
N ASN A 56 -7.91 -2.67 4.90
CA ASN A 56 -8.93 -2.84 3.86
C ASN A 56 -9.88 -4.00 4.17
N PHE A 57 -9.37 -5.10 4.73
CA PHE A 57 -10.19 -6.31 4.97
C PHE A 57 -10.92 -6.32 6.32
N PHE A 58 -10.35 -5.68 7.36
CA PHE A 58 -10.80 -5.94 8.74
C PHE A 58 -11.20 -4.69 9.53
N LEU A 59 -11.00 -3.49 9.00
CA LEU A 59 -11.21 -2.25 9.74
C LEU A 59 -12.12 -1.29 8.98
N SER A 60 -12.91 -0.51 9.72
CA SER A 60 -13.67 0.58 9.14
C SER A 60 -12.74 1.70 8.65
N HIS A 61 -13.17 2.51 7.68
CA HIS A 61 -12.38 3.62 7.14
C HIS A 61 -12.18 4.82 8.10
N ALA A 62 -12.63 4.72 9.36
CA ALA A 62 -12.56 5.79 10.34
C ALA A 62 -11.11 6.13 10.72
N GLN A 63 -10.63 7.34 10.43
CA GLN A 63 -9.22 7.72 10.65
C GLN A 63 -8.91 8.06 12.13
N THR A 64 -8.98 7.07 13.03
CA THR A 64 -8.66 7.24 14.45
C THR A 64 -7.33 6.60 14.84
N PHE A 65 -6.70 7.11 15.89
CA PHE A 65 -5.47 6.53 16.44
C PHE A 65 -5.69 5.08 16.93
N THR A 66 -6.83 4.83 17.57
CA THR A 66 -7.24 3.48 18.00
C THR A 66 -7.34 2.51 16.82
N ARG A 67 -7.90 2.95 15.68
CA ARG A 67 -7.91 2.14 14.46
C ARG A 67 -6.48 1.85 13.99
N LYS A 68 -5.59 2.84 14.00
CA LYS A 68 -4.20 2.64 13.55
C LYS A 68 -3.43 1.65 14.42
N ILE A 69 -3.67 1.63 15.74
CA ILE A 69 -3.11 0.60 16.62
C ILE A 69 -3.64 -0.79 16.23
N LYS A 70 -4.96 -0.92 16.01
CA LYS A 70 -5.55 -2.20 15.57
C LYS A 70 -4.95 -2.68 14.24
N GLU A 71 -4.73 -1.75 13.30
CA GLU A 71 -4.08 -2.04 12.01
C GLU A 71 -2.67 -2.61 12.19
N ILE A 72 -1.88 -2.03 13.11
CA ILE A 72 -0.55 -2.53 13.46
C ILE A 72 -0.61 -3.95 14.04
N LEU A 73 -1.49 -4.18 15.02
CA LEU A 73 -1.61 -5.49 15.67
C LEU A 73 -2.09 -6.57 14.68
N LEU A 74 -3.05 -6.24 13.83
CA LEU A 74 -3.52 -7.13 12.77
C LEU A 74 -2.46 -7.39 11.71
N ALA A 75 -1.65 -6.39 11.35
CA ALA A 75 -0.55 -6.57 10.41
C ALA A 75 0.45 -7.60 10.92
N PHE A 76 0.83 -7.55 12.20
CA PHE A 76 1.66 -8.59 12.80
C PHE A 76 0.98 -9.96 12.73
N LYS A 77 -0.31 -10.04 13.03
CA LYS A 77 -1.03 -11.32 12.98
C LYS A 77 -1.12 -11.91 11.57
N ILE A 78 -1.33 -11.06 10.58
CA ILE A 78 -1.34 -11.46 9.16
C ILE A 78 0.02 -12.03 8.76
N GLU A 79 1.12 -11.42 9.20
CA GLU A 79 2.49 -11.87 8.90
C GLU A 79 2.87 -13.19 9.57
N GLU A 80 2.21 -13.55 10.67
CA GLU A 80 2.33 -14.88 11.26
C GLU A 80 1.56 -15.95 10.49
N LEU A 81 0.44 -15.58 9.87
CA LEU A 81 -0.52 -16.51 9.27
C LEU A 81 -0.29 -16.73 7.77
N TYR A 82 0.27 -15.75 7.07
CA TYR A 82 0.39 -15.74 5.62
C TYR A 82 1.81 -15.43 5.17
N SER A 83 2.23 -16.06 4.07
CA SER A 83 3.51 -15.72 3.43
C SER A 83 3.46 -14.32 2.79
N LYS A 84 4.63 -13.75 2.51
CA LYS A 84 4.74 -12.45 1.84
C LYS A 84 4.06 -12.42 0.49
N GLU A 85 4.18 -13.50 -0.28
CA GLU A 85 3.54 -13.66 -1.58
C GLU A 85 2.02 -13.62 -1.42
N LYS A 86 1.47 -14.31 -0.41
CA LYS A 86 0.02 -14.30 -0.18
C LYS A 86 -0.49 -12.93 0.27
N ILE A 87 0.24 -12.25 1.14
CA ILE A 87 -0.10 -10.89 1.58
C ILE A 87 -0.11 -9.93 0.39
N LEU A 88 0.87 -10.04 -0.51
CA LEU A 88 0.97 -9.23 -1.71
C LEU A 88 -0.18 -9.52 -2.69
N GLU A 89 -0.56 -10.78 -2.85
CA GLU A 89 -1.73 -11.18 -3.63
C GLU A 89 -3.02 -10.55 -3.08
N LEU A 90 -3.25 -10.66 -1.76
CA LEU A 90 -4.41 -10.04 -1.09
C LEU A 90 -4.43 -8.52 -1.28
N TYR A 91 -3.26 -7.88 -1.19
CA TYR A 91 -3.13 -6.44 -1.42
C TYR A 91 -3.50 -6.05 -2.85
N LEU A 92 -2.95 -6.73 -3.85
CA LEU A 92 -3.17 -6.42 -5.27
C LEU A 92 -4.62 -6.64 -5.71
N ASN A 93 -5.37 -7.48 -4.99
CA ASN A 93 -6.79 -7.73 -5.27
C ASN A 93 -7.74 -6.72 -4.62
N GLU A 94 -7.34 -6.06 -3.53
CA GLU A 94 -8.22 -5.15 -2.78
C GLU A 94 -7.80 -3.68 -2.82
N ILE A 95 -6.66 -3.37 -3.44
CA ILE A 95 -6.24 -1.97 -3.55
C ILE A 95 -7.22 -1.19 -4.43
N TYR A 96 -7.72 -0.07 -3.91
CA TYR A 96 -8.52 0.86 -4.69
C TYR A 96 -7.63 1.67 -5.62
N LEU A 97 -7.92 1.64 -6.92
CA LEU A 97 -7.11 2.28 -7.97
C LEU A 97 -7.93 3.30 -8.79
N GLY A 98 -8.97 3.88 -8.18
CA GLY A 98 -9.84 4.86 -8.83
C GLY A 98 -10.96 4.24 -9.67
N GLY A 99 -11.91 5.08 -10.12
CA GLY A 99 -12.99 4.65 -11.02
C GLY A 99 -13.94 3.59 -10.46
N GLY A 100 -14.00 3.42 -9.14
CA GLY A 100 -14.75 2.32 -8.51
C GLY A 100 -14.06 0.96 -8.61
N SER A 101 -12.82 0.90 -9.11
CA SER A 101 -12.09 -0.34 -9.30
C SER A 101 -11.30 -0.74 -8.06
N TYR A 102 -11.59 -1.94 -7.56
CA TYR A 102 -10.84 -2.61 -6.51
C TYR A 102 -10.05 -3.75 -7.14
N GLY A 103 -8.74 -3.74 -6.90
CA GLY A 103 -7.81 -4.69 -7.47
C GLY A 103 -7.25 -4.26 -8.82
N ILE A 104 -6.03 -4.71 -9.06
CA ILE A 104 -5.24 -4.29 -10.23
C ILE A 104 -5.81 -4.81 -11.56
N GLU A 105 -6.41 -6.01 -11.56
CA GLU A 105 -7.07 -6.55 -12.77
C GLU A 105 -8.31 -5.74 -13.11
N SER A 106 -9.15 -5.39 -12.13
CA SER A 106 -10.33 -4.55 -12.34
C SER A 106 -9.93 -3.18 -12.90
N ALA A 107 -8.87 -2.57 -12.36
CA ALA A 107 -8.38 -1.29 -12.83
C ALA A 107 -7.77 -1.37 -14.25
N ALA A 108 -7.05 -2.45 -14.56
CA ALA A 108 -6.51 -2.69 -15.91
C ALA A 108 -7.62 -2.74 -16.96
N GLN A 109 -8.72 -3.42 -16.64
CA GLN A 109 -9.89 -3.50 -17.50
C GLN A 109 -10.61 -2.16 -17.61
N TYR A 110 -10.81 -1.47 -16.48
CA TYR A 110 -11.53 -0.19 -16.45
C TYR A 110 -10.81 0.92 -17.24
N TYR A 111 -9.50 1.09 -17.01
CA TYR A 111 -8.74 2.21 -17.60
C TYR A 111 -8.19 1.91 -19.01
N PHE A 112 -7.92 0.65 -19.33
CA PHE A 112 -7.21 0.28 -20.57
C PHE A 112 -7.87 -0.82 -21.39
N ASN A 113 -8.95 -1.43 -20.89
CA ASN A 113 -9.60 -2.61 -21.50
C ASN A 113 -8.60 -3.73 -21.79
N LYS A 114 -7.71 -4.00 -20.83
CA LYS A 114 -6.60 -4.95 -20.90
C LYS A 114 -6.57 -5.83 -19.66
N SER A 115 -6.04 -7.04 -19.82
CA SER A 115 -5.63 -7.85 -18.67
C SER A 115 -4.35 -7.31 -18.04
N LEU A 116 -4.13 -7.54 -16.75
CA LEU A 116 -2.93 -7.14 -16.02
C LEU A 116 -1.63 -7.51 -16.75
N THR A 117 -1.59 -8.70 -17.36
CA THR A 117 -0.40 -9.22 -18.06
C THR A 117 -0.06 -8.45 -19.33
N GLN A 118 -0.99 -7.65 -19.85
CA GLN A 118 -0.86 -6.86 -21.07
C GLN A 118 -0.52 -5.39 -20.79
N LEU A 119 -0.47 -4.98 -19.52
CA LEU A 119 -0.16 -3.61 -19.17
C LEU A 119 1.31 -3.29 -19.43
N THR A 120 1.54 -2.12 -20.03
CA THR A 120 2.86 -1.52 -20.14
C THR A 120 3.29 -0.91 -18.80
N LEU A 121 4.59 -0.65 -18.64
CA LEU A 121 5.12 0.00 -17.44
C LEU A 121 4.50 1.40 -17.21
N GLY A 122 4.20 2.14 -18.28
CA GLY A 122 3.56 3.45 -18.21
C GLY A 122 2.11 3.36 -17.70
N GLU A 123 1.35 2.37 -18.15
CA GLU A 123 -0.04 2.13 -17.71
C GLU A 123 -0.09 1.71 -16.24
N VAL A 124 0.86 0.87 -15.80
CA VAL A 124 1.02 0.51 -14.39
C VAL A 124 1.33 1.73 -13.53
N ALA A 125 2.23 2.60 -13.99
CA ALA A 125 2.54 3.84 -13.29
C ALA A 125 1.32 4.77 -13.21
N TYR A 126 0.51 4.83 -14.27
CA TYR A 126 -0.73 5.58 -14.28
C TYR A 126 -1.73 5.08 -13.22
N LEU A 127 -2.02 3.77 -13.18
CA LEU A 127 -2.93 3.18 -12.18
C LEU A 127 -2.52 3.54 -10.76
N TYR A 128 -1.21 3.61 -10.51
CA TYR A 128 -0.69 3.95 -9.19
C TYR A 128 -0.78 5.44 -8.84
N SER A 129 -0.70 6.32 -9.82
CA SER A 129 -0.80 7.78 -9.62
C SER A 129 -2.22 8.33 -9.53
N SER A 130 -3.22 7.49 -9.83
CA SER A 130 -4.63 7.84 -9.99
C SER A 130 -5.41 7.90 -8.68
#